data_AF-Q0AG00-F1
#
_entry.id   AF-Q0AG00-F1
#
_cell.length_a   1.000
_cell.length_b   1.000
_cell.length_c   1.000
_cell.angle_alpha   90.00
_cell.angle_beta   90.00
_cell.angle_gamma   90.00
#
_symmetry.space_group_name_H-M   'P 1'
#
loop_
_entity.id
_entity.type
_entity.pdbx_description
1 polymer ?
#
loop_
_entity_poly.entity_id
_entity_poly.type
_entity_poly.pdbx_seq_one_letter_code
_entity_poly.pdbx_strand_id
1 'polypeptide(L)'
;MMNEIIGLFSLATILILLGLILWLFPDYYIDSFRQKMFILRDQLFDDARNGKIGFNDPSYMMLRSSMNGFIQFGHKLNIWQAIFLTFFVKKAKIPTTFSNKLEETVAKNTETQKQLIKSYYVKMNYHVIRHLIMSSPVLVITVVVPLVSFIFLRMNLEKFMKCSRNYLDKINATAYAHGKLE
;
A
#
# COMPACT_ATOMS: atom_id res chain seq x y z
N MET A 1 38.20 -14.52 -21.39
CA MET A 1 37.97 -13.36 -22.27
C MET A 1 36.55 -13.27 -22.85
N MET A 2 36.11 -14.09 -23.81
CA MET A 2 34.78 -13.91 -24.45
C MET A 2 33.62 -13.90 -23.44
N ASN A 3 33.61 -14.85 -22.49
CA ASN A 3 32.56 -14.94 -21.46
C ASN A 3 32.60 -13.77 -20.46
N GLU A 4 33.78 -13.23 -20.16
CA GLU A 4 33.94 -12.09 -19.26
C GLU A 4 33.42 -10.80 -19.90
N ILE A 5 33.68 -10.62 -21.20
CA ILE A 5 33.17 -9.50 -21.98
C ILE A 5 31.63 -9.55 -22.04
N ILE A 6 31.04 -10.72 -22.31
CA ILE A 6 29.58 -10.91 -22.31
C ILE A 6 29.00 -10.60 -20.92
N GLY A 7 29.67 -11.05 -19.85
CA GLY A 7 29.27 -10.74 -18.48
C GLY A 7 29.25 -9.25 -18.17
N LEU A 8 30.29 -8.52 -18.58
CA LEU A 8 30.39 -7.06 -18.42
C LEU A 8 29.30 -6.31 -19.19
N PHE A 9 29.04 -6.68 -20.45
CA PHE A 9 27.97 -6.07 -21.24
C PHE A 9 26.58 -6.33 -20.64
N SER A 10 26.34 -7.55 -20.16
CA SER A 10 25.08 -7.92 -19.53
C SER A 10 24.86 -7.11 -18.24
N LEU A 11 25.89 -6.99 -17.41
CA LEU A 11 25.84 -6.19 -16.18
C LEU A 11 25.59 -4.70 -16.49
N ALA A 12 26.31 -4.13 -17.45
CA ALA A 12 26.12 -2.74 -17.87
C ALA A 12 24.69 -2.49 -18.36
N THR A 13 24.15 -3.41 -19.18
CA THR A 13 22.77 -3.32 -19.68
C THR A 13 21.75 -3.35 -18.55
N ILE A 14 21.92 -4.25 -17.57
CA ILE A 14 21.04 -4.33 -16.39
C ILE A 14 21.09 -3.04 -15.57
N LEU A 15 22.28 -2.47 -15.35
CA LEU A 15 22.43 -1.23 -14.60
C LEU A 15 21.78 -0.03 -15.31
N ILE A 16 21.91 0.06 -16.64
CA ILE A 16 21.25 1.10 -17.44
C ILE A 16 19.73 0.95 -17.37
N LEU A 17 19.20 -0.26 -17.56
CA LEU A 17 17.76 -0.53 -17.46
C LEU A 17 17.23 -0.22 -16.06
N LEU A 18 17.97 -0.59 -15.01
CA LEU A 18 17.61 -0.28 -13.64
C LEU A 18 17.59 1.24 -13.40
N GLY A 19 18.60 1.96 -13.90
CA GLY A 19 18.65 3.42 -13.83
C GLY A 19 17.46 4.08 -14.52
N LEU A 20 17.10 3.63 -15.73
CA LEU A 20 15.93 4.12 -16.46
C LEU A 20 14.62 3.86 -15.71
N ILE A 21 14.44 2.65 -15.17
CA ILE A 21 13.25 2.31 -14.38
C ILE A 21 13.16 3.20 -13.15
N LEU A 22 14.25 3.35 -12.38
CA LEU A 22 14.27 4.19 -11.18
C LEU A 22 14.01 5.66 -11.49
N TRP A 23 14.33 6.11 -12.70
CA TRP A 23 14.11 7.48 -13.13
C TRP A 23 12.67 7.73 -13.63
N LEU A 24 12.11 6.88 -14.48
CA LEU A 24 10.76 7.08 -15.04
C LEU A 24 9.63 6.65 -14.09
N PHE A 25 9.86 5.64 -13.25
CA PHE A 25 8.80 5.03 -12.45
C PHE A 25 8.15 6.00 -11.45
N PRO A 26 8.87 6.89 -10.74
CA PRO A 26 8.26 7.83 -9.81
C PRO A 26 7.23 8.76 -10.48
N ASP A 27 7.57 9.32 -11.63
CA ASP A 27 6.72 10.27 -12.36
C ASP A 27 5.43 9.59 -12.86
N TYR A 28 5.58 8.43 -13.51
CA TYR A 28 4.44 7.62 -13.93
C TYR A 28 3.50 7.31 -12.75
N TYR A 29 4.08 7.01 -11.58
CA TYR A 29 3.29 6.62 -10.43
C TYR A 29 2.54 7.80 -9.80
N ILE A 30 3.13 9.00 -9.79
CA ILE A 30 2.46 10.24 -9.39
C ILE A 30 1.25 10.52 -10.29
N ASP A 31 1.41 10.38 -11.61
CA ASP A 31 0.31 10.63 -12.54
C ASP A 31 -0.79 9.58 -12.43
N SER A 32 -0.42 8.30 -12.24
CA SER A 32 -1.40 7.24 -11.93
C SER A 32 -2.19 7.55 -10.65
N PHE A 33 -1.54 8.08 -9.62
CA PHE A 33 -2.19 8.50 -8.39
C PHE A 33 -3.15 9.68 -8.60
N ARG A 34 -2.72 10.72 -9.32
CA ARG A 34 -3.57 11.87 -9.67
C ARG A 34 -4.82 11.43 -10.42
N GLN A 35 -4.66 10.54 -11.41
CA GLN A 35 -5.77 10.03 -12.20
C GLN A 35 -6.80 9.30 -11.31
N LYS A 36 -6.35 8.47 -10.37
CA LYS A 36 -7.24 7.78 -9.42
C LYS A 36 -7.99 8.76 -8.51
N MET A 37 -7.32 9.83 -8.08
CA MET A 37 -7.97 10.89 -7.29
C MET A 37 -9.01 11.68 -8.09
N PHE A 38 -8.73 11.99 -9.37
CA PHE A 38 -9.71 12.62 -10.26
C PHE A 38 -10.95 11.74 -10.41
N ILE A 39 -10.77 10.45 -10.73
CA ILE A 39 -11.88 9.50 -10.85
C ILE A 39 -12.70 9.43 -9.57
N LEU A 40 -12.06 9.34 -8.40
CA LEU A 40 -12.76 9.25 -7.13
C LEU A 40 -13.56 10.52 -6.81
N ARG A 41 -13.00 11.70 -7.14
CA ARG A 41 -13.68 12.99 -6.97
C ARG A 41 -14.87 13.11 -7.90
N ASP A 42 -14.75 12.65 -9.14
CA ASP A 42 -15.81 12.72 -10.13
C ASP A 42 -16.96 11.77 -9.75
N GLN A 43 -16.66 10.57 -9.23
CA GLN A 43 -17.66 9.67 -8.64
C GLN A 43 -18.41 10.32 -7.46
N LEU A 44 -17.69 11.01 -6.56
CA LEU A 44 -18.33 11.74 -5.45
C LEU A 44 -19.23 12.88 -5.96
N PHE A 45 -18.82 13.56 -7.03
CA PHE A 45 -19.63 14.60 -7.67
C PHE A 45 -20.89 14.03 -8.31
N ASP A 46 -20.80 12.89 -9.01
CA ASP A 46 -21.95 12.23 -9.62
C ASP A 46 -22.95 11.76 -8.57
N ASP A 47 -22.47 11.21 -7.45
CA ASP A 47 -23.34 10.83 -6.33
C ASP A 47 -24.04 12.04 -5.70
N ALA A 48 -23.35 13.19 -5.62
CA ALA A 48 -23.96 14.43 -5.15
C ALA A 48 -25.02 14.96 -6.13
N ARG A 49 -24.72 14.91 -7.44
CA ARG A 49 -25.65 15.28 -8.52
C ARG A 49 -26.91 14.42 -8.51
N ASN A 50 -26.77 13.12 -8.20
CA ASN A 50 -27.88 12.18 -8.06
C ASN A 50 -28.66 12.35 -6.75
N GLY A 51 -28.36 13.37 -5.94
CA GLY A 51 -29.07 13.67 -4.70
C GLY A 51 -28.71 12.74 -3.53
N LYS A 52 -27.69 11.88 -3.68
CA LYS A 52 -27.27 10.99 -2.57
C LYS A 52 -26.57 11.77 -1.45
N ILE A 53 -25.95 12.91 -1.76
CA ILE A 53 -25.36 13.86 -0.81
C ILE A 53 -25.51 15.29 -1.34
N GLY A 54 -25.72 16.27 -0.47
CA GLY A 54 -25.83 17.66 -0.90
C GLY A 54 -24.46 18.27 -1.25
N PHE A 55 -24.40 19.12 -2.28
CA PHE A 55 -23.18 19.89 -2.58
C PHE A 55 -22.76 20.84 -1.46
N ASN A 56 -23.73 21.29 -0.65
CA ASN A 56 -23.51 22.15 0.51
C ASN A 56 -23.23 21.35 1.80
N ASP A 57 -23.17 20.01 1.71
CA ASP A 57 -22.84 19.17 2.86
C ASP A 57 -21.37 19.41 3.27
N PRO A 58 -21.10 19.73 4.54
CA PRO A 58 -19.72 19.98 5.00
C PRO A 58 -18.78 18.80 4.75
N SER A 59 -19.28 17.56 4.85
CA SER A 59 -18.50 16.34 4.62
C SER A 59 -18.14 16.16 3.15
N TYR A 60 -19.09 16.49 2.24
CA TYR A 60 -18.82 16.54 0.80
C TYR A 60 -17.70 17.54 0.50
N MET A 61 -17.82 18.77 1.02
CA MET A 61 -16.84 19.83 0.81
C MET A 61 -15.46 19.45 1.35
N MET A 62 -15.42 18.82 2.53
CA MET A 62 -14.18 18.32 3.13
C MET A 62 -13.51 17.28 2.24
N LEU A 63 -14.22 16.22 1.84
CA LEU A 63 -13.66 15.18 0.99
C LEU A 63 -13.18 15.71 -0.37
N ARG A 64 -13.99 16.55 -1.01
CA ARG A 64 -13.62 17.19 -2.28
C ARG A 64 -12.35 18.04 -2.14
N SER A 65 -12.25 18.82 -1.07
CA SER A 65 -11.07 19.65 -0.80
C SER A 65 -9.84 18.81 -0.53
N SER A 66 -9.96 17.73 0.24
CA SER A 66 -8.87 16.77 0.48
C SER A 66 -8.38 16.12 -0.80
N MET A 67 -9.29 15.60 -1.64
CA MET A 67 -8.94 15.01 -2.94
C MET A 67 -8.23 16.03 -3.83
N ASN A 68 -8.72 17.27 -3.88
CA ASN A 68 -8.08 18.35 -4.64
C ASN A 68 -6.67 18.67 -4.12
N GLY A 69 -6.50 18.71 -2.80
CA GLY A 69 -5.19 18.85 -2.17
C GLY A 69 -4.24 17.72 -2.56
N PHE A 70 -4.71 16.47 -2.56
CA PHE A 70 -3.90 15.32 -2.98
C PHE A 70 -3.55 15.34 -4.47
N ILE A 71 -4.44 15.81 -5.34
CA ILE A 71 -4.14 16.01 -6.76
C ILE A 71 -3.01 17.03 -6.95
N GLN A 72 -3.11 18.17 -6.27
CA GLN A 72 -2.13 19.26 -6.35
C GLN A 72 -0.77 18.87 -5.76
N PHE A 73 -0.79 18.26 -4.57
CA PHE A 73 0.41 17.96 -3.79
C PHE A 73 0.86 16.49 -3.85
N GLY A 74 0.31 15.69 -4.78
CA GLY A 74 0.63 14.25 -4.88
C GLY A 74 2.11 13.93 -5.06
N HIS A 75 2.86 14.81 -5.74
CA HIS A 75 4.31 14.71 -5.91
C HIS A 75 5.10 14.95 -4.61
N LYS A 76 4.50 15.64 -3.62
CA LYS A 76 5.09 15.85 -2.29
C LYS A 76 4.74 14.72 -1.32
N LEU A 77 3.81 13.83 -1.68
CA LEU A 77 3.45 12.67 -0.86
C LEU A 77 4.51 11.57 -0.99
N ASN A 78 5.67 11.80 -0.36
CA ASN A 78 6.74 10.82 -0.25
C ASN A 78 6.80 10.24 1.16
N ILE A 79 7.12 8.94 1.26
CA ILE A 79 7.22 8.24 2.55
C ILE A 79 8.17 8.94 3.52
N TRP A 80 9.28 9.50 3.03
CA TRP A 80 10.22 10.25 3.85
C TRP A 80 9.59 11.50 4.42
N GLN A 81 8.85 12.27 3.61
CA GLN A 81 8.13 13.45 4.09
C GLN A 81 7.04 13.05 5.09
N ALA A 82 6.34 11.92 4.88
CA ALA A 82 5.36 11.42 5.84
C ALA A 82 6.00 10.97 7.16
N ILE A 83 7.17 10.31 7.11
CA ILE A 83 7.96 9.89 8.27
C ILE A 83 8.49 11.13 9.01
N PHE A 84 9.13 12.06 8.30
CA PHE A 84 9.59 13.34 8.84
C PHE A 84 8.43 14.10 9.47
N LEU A 85 7.30 14.22 8.78
CA LEU A 85 6.11 14.84 9.32
C LEU A 85 5.71 14.10 10.60
N THR A 86 5.57 12.79 10.62
CA THR A 86 5.18 12.03 11.82
C THR A 86 6.12 12.25 13.02
N PHE A 87 7.44 12.24 12.80
CA PHE A 87 8.42 12.42 13.87
C PHE A 87 8.52 13.87 14.37
N PHE A 88 8.46 14.86 13.47
CA PHE A 88 8.55 16.28 13.84
C PHE A 88 7.21 16.83 14.33
N VAL A 89 6.10 16.36 13.78
CA VAL A 89 4.74 16.68 14.23
C VAL A 89 4.43 16.08 15.58
N LYS A 90 5.02 14.95 15.99
CA LYS A 90 4.84 14.46 17.37
C LYS A 90 5.17 15.51 18.45
N LYS A 91 5.98 16.53 18.14
CA LYS A 91 6.26 17.68 19.03
C LYS A 91 5.29 18.85 18.88
N ALA A 92 4.63 18.98 17.73
CA ALA A 92 3.60 19.99 17.51
C ALA A 92 2.23 19.39 17.91
N LYS A 93 1.44 20.07 18.74
CA LYS A 93 0.05 19.69 18.97
C LYS A 93 -0.76 19.94 17.69
N ILE A 94 -0.56 19.12 16.65
CA ILE A 94 -1.41 19.12 15.49
C ILE A 94 -2.71 18.46 15.94
N PRO A 95 -3.82 19.21 15.93
CA PRO A 95 -5.06 18.64 16.39
C PRO A 95 -5.42 17.46 15.47
N THR A 96 -5.96 16.39 16.05
CA THR A 96 -6.46 15.17 15.39
C THR A 96 -7.69 15.47 14.50
N THR A 97 -7.74 16.66 13.92
CA THR A 97 -8.95 17.39 13.56
C THR A 97 -9.65 16.81 12.37
N PHE A 98 -8.97 16.22 11.39
CA PHE A 98 -9.65 15.87 10.14
C PHE A 98 -10.65 14.74 10.34
N SER A 99 -10.23 13.61 10.92
CA SER A 99 -11.12 12.48 11.19
C SER A 99 -12.23 12.87 12.17
N ASN A 100 -11.88 13.57 13.26
CA ASN A 100 -12.86 14.00 14.26
C ASN A 100 -13.88 14.98 13.67
N LYS A 101 -13.42 15.96 12.90
CA LYS A 101 -14.29 16.95 12.23
C LYS A 101 -15.12 16.31 11.12
N LEU A 102 -14.58 15.30 10.43
CA LEU A 102 -15.35 14.52 9.47
C LEU A 102 -16.43 13.70 10.19
N GLU A 103 -16.12 13.06 11.31
CA GLU A 103 -17.10 12.34 12.12
C GLU A 103 -18.19 13.26 12.68
N GLU A 104 -17.84 14.46 13.17
CA GLU A 104 -18.78 15.47 13.64
C GLU A 104 -19.72 15.98 12.54
N THR A 105 -19.21 16.16 11.32
CA THR A 105 -20.01 16.60 10.17
C THR A 105 -20.89 15.48 9.64
N VAL A 106 -20.37 14.26 9.59
CA VAL A 106 -21.09 13.05 9.18
C VAL A 106 -22.16 12.64 10.19
N ALA A 107 -21.99 12.93 11.48
CA ALA A 107 -22.96 12.57 12.52
C ALA A 107 -24.37 13.12 12.27
N LYS A 108 -24.47 14.27 11.58
CA LYS A 108 -25.72 14.97 11.26
C LYS A 108 -26.46 14.39 10.04
N ASN A 109 -25.82 13.47 9.31
CA ASN A 109 -26.35 12.95 8.05
C ASN A 109 -27.20 11.68 8.24
N THR A 110 -27.95 11.30 7.21
CA THR A 110 -28.68 10.02 7.22
C THR A 110 -27.70 8.84 7.21
N GLU A 111 -28.10 7.68 7.72
CA GLU A 111 -27.22 6.51 7.78
C GLU A 111 -26.66 6.10 6.39
N THR A 112 -27.48 6.25 5.35
CA THR A 112 -27.07 6.01 3.96
C THR A 112 -25.99 6.99 3.49
N GLN A 113 -26.12 8.27 3.82
CA GLN A 113 -25.11 9.30 3.54
C GLN A 113 -23.82 9.05 4.32
N LYS A 114 -23.92 8.63 5.59
CA LYS A 114 -22.74 8.30 6.40
C LYS A 114 -21.92 7.19 5.78
N GLN A 115 -22.56 6.11 5.36
CA GLN A 115 -21.90 4.98 4.71
C GLN A 115 -21.25 5.40 3.39
N LEU A 116 -21.95 6.22 2.59
CA LEU A 116 -21.42 6.76 1.34
C LEU A 116 -20.14 7.57 1.57
N ILE A 117 -20.18 8.56 2.47
CA ILE A 117 -19.05 9.43 2.80
C ILE A 117 -17.88 8.60 3.32
N LYS A 118 -18.15 7.67 4.25
CA LYS A 118 -17.13 6.78 4.81
C LYS A 118 -16.48 5.92 3.73
N SER A 119 -17.24 5.43 2.76
CA SER A 119 -16.71 4.66 1.64
C SER A 119 -15.72 5.47 0.79
N TYR A 120 -16.03 6.74 0.51
CA TYR A 120 -15.14 7.64 -0.22
C TYR A 120 -13.89 7.98 0.59
N TYR A 121 -14.05 8.24 1.88
CA TYR A 121 -12.92 8.48 2.79
C TYR A 121 -11.94 7.29 2.81
N VAL A 122 -12.46 6.07 2.93
CA VAL A 122 -11.64 4.84 2.92
C VAL A 122 -10.94 4.65 1.56
N LYS A 123 -11.66 4.81 0.44
CA LYS A 123 -11.06 4.70 -0.91
C LYS A 123 -9.96 5.74 -1.14
N MET A 124 -10.19 6.98 -0.72
CA MET A 124 -9.21 8.07 -0.80
C MET A 124 -7.94 7.70 -0.03
N ASN A 125 -8.09 7.34 1.25
CA ASN A 125 -6.95 6.96 2.08
C ASN A 125 -6.22 5.72 1.57
N TYR A 126 -6.94 4.72 1.05
CA TYR A 126 -6.34 3.55 0.42
C TYR A 126 -5.40 3.96 -0.73
N HIS A 127 -5.86 4.85 -1.61
CA HIS A 127 -5.03 5.34 -2.71
C HIS A 127 -3.83 6.16 -2.23
N VAL A 128 -4.00 6.98 -1.17
CA VAL A 128 -2.90 7.75 -0.57
C VAL A 128 -1.85 6.83 0.06
N ILE A 129 -2.26 5.85 0.87
CA ILE A 129 -1.34 4.90 1.52
C ILE A 129 -0.62 4.07 0.45
N ARG A 130 -1.36 3.55 -0.54
CA ARG A 130 -0.78 2.83 -1.66
C ARG A 130 0.19 3.70 -2.46
N HIS A 131 -0.10 5.00 -2.60
CA HIS A 131 0.81 5.94 -3.25
C HIS A 131 2.10 6.08 -2.46
N LEU A 132 2.00 6.36 -1.15
CA LEU A 132 3.14 6.54 -0.25
C LEU A 132 4.09 5.34 -0.20
N ILE A 133 3.57 4.12 -0.23
CA ILE A 133 4.39 2.90 -0.19
C ILE A 133 5.13 2.70 -1.51
N MET A 134 4.42 2.86 -2.62
CA MET A 134 4.93 2.51 -3.94
C MET A 134 5.69 3.65 -4.62
N SER A 135 5.53 4.90 -4.17
CA SER A 135 6.29 6.06 -4.68
C SER A 135 7.78 6.01 -4.32
N SER A 136 8.20 5.09 -3.45
CA SER A 136 9.60 4.86 -3.10
C SER A 136 10.07 3.50 -3.61
N PRO A 137 10.70 3.43 -4.81
CA PRO A 137 11.26 2.19 -5.35
C PRO A 137 12.25 1.51 -4.40
N VAL A 138 13.05 2.32 -3.69
CA VAL A 138 14.00 1.83 -2.69
C VAL A 138 13.29 1.12 -1.55
N LEU A 139 12.20 1.69 -1.02
CA LEU A 139 11.44 1.06 0.07
C LEU A 139 10.76 -0.23 -0.41
N VAL A 140 10.21 -0.24 -1.62
CA VAL A 140 9.60 -1.44 -2.19
C VAL A 140 10.63 -2.57 -2.32
N ILE A 141 11.81 -2.27 -2.88
CA ILE A 141 12.88 -3.26 -3.09
C ILE A 141 13.50 -3.71 -1.76
N THR A 142 13.71 -2.81 -0.80
CA THR A 142 14.43 -3.13 0.45
C THR A 142 13.54 -3.66 1.57
N VAL A 143 12.24 -3.33 1.59
CA VAL A 143 11.33 -3.70 2.68
C VAL A 143 10.22 -4.62 2.19
N VAL A 144 9.48 -4.21 1.16
CA VAL A 144 8.27 -4.94 0.72
C VAL A 144 8.63 -6.28 0.09
N VAL A 145 9.57 -6.30 -0.85
CA VAL A 145 9.99 -7.54 -1.55
C VAL A 145 10.56 -8.57 -0.57
N PRO A 146 11.46 -8.23 0.37
CA PRO A 146 11.97 -9.19 1.35
C PRO A 146 10.88 -9.70 2.31
N LEU A 147 9.98 -8.82 2.77
CA LEU A 147 8.91 -9.21 3.68
C LEU A 147 7.92 -10.19 3.02
N VAL A 148 7.50 -9.90 1.78
CA VAL A 148 6.63 -10.80 1.00
C VAL A 148 7.33 -12.12 0.72
N SER A 149 8.61 -12.07 0.35
CA SER A 149 9.42 -13.28 0.12
C SER A 149 9.55 -14.12 1.39
N PHE A 150 9.75 -13.49 2.55
CA PHE A 150 9.83 -14.18 3.84
C PHE A 150 8.50 -14.85 4.22
N ILE A 151 7.37 -14.15 4.07
CA ILE A 151 6.04 -14.72 4.32
C ILE A 151 5.78 -15.92 3.40
N PHE A 152 6.10 -15.78 2.11
CA PHE A 152 5.93 -16.85 1.14
C PHE A 152 6.82 -18.06 1.44
N LEU A 153 8.09 -17.83 1.78
CA LEU A 153 9.03 -18.86 2.21
C LEU A 153 8.50 -19.58 3.45
N ARG A 154 8.02 -18.84 4.46
CA ARG A 154 7.45 -19.44 5.68
C ARG A 154 6.22 -20.29 5.38
N MET A 155 5.28 -19.80 4.57
CA MET A 155 4.09 -20.56 4.18
C MET A 155 4.44 -21.86 3.45
N ASN A 156 5.48 -21.84 2.61
CA ASN A 156 5.95 -23.05 1.92
C ASN A 156 6.77 -23.96 2.83
N LEU A 157 7.55 -23.41 3.76
CA LEU A 157 8.28 -24.19 4.76
C LEU A 157 7.33 -24.96 5.67
N GLU A 158 6.24 -24.35 6.11
CA GLU A 158 5.17 -25.01 6.89
C GLU A 158 4.54 -26.18 6.11
N LYS A 159 4.26 -25.99 4.82
CA LYS A 159 3.78 -27.07 3.94
C LYS A 159 4.80 -28.19 3.79
N PHE A 160 6.08 -27.83 3.61
CA PHE A 160 7.18 -28.79 3.50
C PHE A 160 7.38 -29.57 4.81
N MET A 161 7.37 -28.89 5.95
CA MET A 161 7.48 -29.49 7.28
C MET A 161 6.32 -30.44 7.60
N LYS A 162 5.10 -30.12 7.14
CA LYS A 162 3.96 -31.03 7.28
C LYS A 162 4.13 -32.31 6.44
N CYS A 163 4.77 -32.21 5.28
CA CYS A 163 5.08 -33.35 4.42
C CYS A 163 6.21 -34.22 5.01
N SER A 164 7.26 -33.60 5.53
CA SER A 164 8.39 -34.31 6.15
C SER A 164 8.02 -35.00 7.46
N ARG A 165 7.07 -34.44 8.22
CA ARG A 165 6.53 -35.08 9.44
C ARG A 165 5.96 -36.47 9.18
N ASN A 166 5.22 -36.64 8.08
CA ASN A 166 4.68 -37.95 7.69
C ASN A 166 5.77 -38.97 7.36
N TYR A 167 6.93 -38.52 6.89
CA TYR A 167 8.08 -39.38 6.61
C TYR A 167 8.81 -39.76 7.91
N LEU A 168 9.01 -38.80 8.82
CA LEU A 168 9.59 -39.03 10.14
C LEU A 168 8.70 -39.94 11.00
N ASP A 169 7.38 -39.79 10.94
CA ASP A 169 6.45 -40.64 11.69
C ASP A 169 6.50 -42.11 11.23
N LYS A 170 6.73 -42.35 9.93
CA LYS A 170 6.96 -43.72 9.40
C LYS A 170 8.24 -44.32 9.93
N ILE A 171 9.34 -43.56 9.92
CA ILE A 171 10.64 -44.02 10.46
C ILE A 171 10.52 -44.32 11.96
N ASN A 172 9.87 -43.43 12.72
CA ASN A 172 9.65 -43.62 14.15
C ASN A 172 8.76 -44.84 14.43
N ALA A 173 7.72 -45.08 13.63
CA ALA A 173 6.88 -46.26 13.75
C ALA A 173 7.66 -47.56 13.46
N THR A 174 8.54 -47.56 12.45
CA THR A 174 9.40 -48.71 12.13
C THR A 174 10.43 -48.97 13.24
N ALA A 175 11.05 -47.92 13.77
CA ALA A 175 11.99 -48.01 14.89
C ALA A 175 11.31 -48.52 16.17
N TYR A 176 10.10 -48.04 16.48
CA TYR A 176 9.31 -48.52 17.62
C TYR A 176 8.90 -49.99 17.48
N ALA A 177 8.54 -50.42 16.27
CA ALA A 177 8.18 -51.82 16.00
C ALA A 177 9.36 -52.77 16.17
N HIS A 178 10.58 -52.36 15.79
CA HIS A 178 11.78 -53.19 15.94
C HIS A 178 12.31 -53.20 17.38
N GLY A 179 12.29 -52.05 18.08
CA GLY A 179 12.75 -51.97 19.47
C GLY A 179 11.85 -52.64 20.51
N LYS A 180 10.71 -53.22 20.10
CA LYS A 180 9.78 -53.97 20.97
C LYS A 180 9.93 -55.49 20.82
N LEU A 181 10.79 -55.94 19.90
CA LEU A 181 11.08 -57.35 19.61
C LEU A 181 12.43 -57.82 20.17
N GLU A 182 13.16 -56.93 20.85
CA GLU A 182 14.30 -57.23 21.74
C GLU A 182 13.84 -57.13 23.20
#